data_AF-A0A6J8BY93-F1
#
_entry.id   AF-A0A6J8BY93-F1
#
_cell.length_a   1.000
_cell.length_b   1.000
_cell.length_c   1.000
_cell.angle_alpha   90.00
_cell.angle_beta   90.00
_cell.angle_gamma   90.00
#
_symmetry.space_group_name_H-M   'P 1'
#
loop_
_entity.id
_entity.type
_entity.pdbx_description
1 polymer ?
#
loop_
_entity_poly.entity_id
_entity_poly.type
_entity_poly.pdbx_seq_one_letter_code
_entity_poly.pdbx_strand_id
1 'polypeptide(L)'
;MDTSLALLTAQLQQKFDLMEAKTTDKVAQNETNQELITLQQKYQALEQTYHNLKNENVILQRKLSVVEIAMTAHPVFISTKSGIIKFDNVRFSVGINDLSAYKSTGKFTCETVGIYLISAAILSNTNGARYYIYLNGNPISDTHIGYSSSSPSAMYHTSTVVRSSTTITS
;
A
#
# COMPACT_ATOMS: atom_id res chain seq x y z
N MET A 1 -70.32 26.24 -57.91
CA MET A 1 -69.23 25.44 -57.31
C MET A 1 -68.11 26.41 -56.99
N ASP A 2 -68.23 27.13 -55.89
CA ASP A 2 -67.80 26.74 -54.53
C ASP A 2 -66.26 26.81 -54.33
N THR A 3 -65.64 27.83 -54.92
CA THR A 3 -64.22 28.21 -54.75
C THR A 3 -63.86 28.56 -53.31
N SER A 4 -64.84 28.98 -52.50
CA SER A 4 -64.66 29.29 -51.08
C SER A 4 -64.38 28.03 -50.25
N LEU A 5 -65.07 26.92 -50.56
CA LEU A 5 -64.86 25.64 -49.89
C LEU A 5 -63.47 25.08 -50.21
N ALA A 6 -63.06 25.12 -51.48
CA ALA A 6 -61.72 24.65 -51.89
C ALA A 6 -60.59 25.46 -51.24
N LEU A 7 -60.76 26.78 -51.10
CA LEU A 7 -59.79 27.65 -50.44
C LEU A 7 -59.69 27.34 -48.93
N LEU A 8 -60.83 27.11 -48.27
CA LEU A 8 -60.87 26.73 -46.86
C LEU A 8 -60.21 25.37 -46.62
N THR A 9 -60.45 24.39 -47.50
CA THR A 9 -59.80 23.07 -47.42
C THR A 9 -58.28 23.19 -47.59
N ALA A 10 -57.80 24.00 -48.52
CA ALA A 10 -56.37 24.22 -48.72
C ALA A 10 -55.71 24.90 -47.51
N GLN A 11 -56.37 25.89 -46.90
CA GLN A 11 -55.88 26.56 -45.69
C GLN A 11 -55.82 25.63 -44.48
N LEU A 12 -56.82 24.75 -44.32
CA LEU A 12 -56.82 23.75 -43.25
C LEU A 12 -55.71 22.72 -43.43
N GLN A 13 -55.51 22.23 -44.65
CA GLN A 13 -54.42 21.28 -44.95
C GLN A 13 -53.05 21.89 -44.67
N GLN A 14 -52.79 23.11 -45.14
CA GLN A 14 -51.54 23.82 -44.87
C GLN A 14 -51.28 23.99 -43.37
N LYS A 15 -52.33 24.28 -42.59
CA LYS A 15 -52.23 24.44 -41.14
C LYS A 15 -51.96 23.10 -40.44
N PHE A 16 -52.50 22.00 -40.96
CA PHE A 16 -52.24 20.64 -40.46
C PHE A 16 -50.79 20.23 -40.72
N ASP A 17 -50.31 20.40 -41.95
CA ASP A 17 -48.94 20.07 -42.35
C ASP A 17 -47.91 20.85 -41.51
N LEU A 18 -48.19 22.14 -41.24
CA LEU A 18 -47.35 22.98 -40.38
C LEU A 18 -47.34 22.50 -38.92
N MET A 19 -48.44 21.94 -38.41
CA MET A 19 -48.50 21.36 -37.07
C MET A 19 -47.73 20.03 -36.99
N GLU A 20 -47.84 19.16 -37.99
CA GLU A 20 -47.07 17.91 -38.04
C GLU A 20 -45.56 18.19 -38.11
N ALA A 21 -45.14 19.13 -38.96
CA ALA A 21 -43.72 19.52 -39.06
C ALA A 21 -43.18 20.04 -37.71
N LYS A 22 -43.91 20.96 -37.06
CA LYS A 22 -43.53 21.49 -35.74
C LYS A 22 -43.50 20.43 -34.63
N THR A 23 -44.34 19.40 -34.73
CA THR A 23 -44.38 18.31 -33.76
C THR A 23 -43.18 17.38 -33.94
N THR A 24 -42.86 17.05 -35.19
CA THR A 24 -41.71 16.22 -35.56
C THR A 24 -40.38 16.86 -35.12
N ASP A 25 -40.20 18.16 -35.36
CA ASP A 25 -39.00 18.90 -34.94
C ASP A 25 -38.81 18.88 -33.41
N LYS A 26 -39.91 19.02 -32.65
CA LYS A 26 -39.85 18.96 -31.18
C LYS A 26 -39.47 17.58 -30.66
N VAL A 27 -39.93 16.51 -31.30
CA VAL A 27 -39.59 15.13 -30.92
C VAL A 27 -38.10 14.87 -31.15
N ALA A 28 -37.59 15.20 -32.34
CA ALA A 28 -36.16 15.05 -32.66
C ALA A 28 -35.25 15.84 -31.71
N GLN A 29 -35.66 17.07 -31.35
CA GLN A 29 -34.91 17.90 -30.39
C GLN A 29 -34.92 17.30 -28.97
N ASN A 30 -36.01 16.64 -28.58
CA ASN A 30 -36.12 16.00 -27.27
C ASN A 30 -35.27 14.72 -27.18
N GLU A 31 -35.24 13.92 -28.25
CA GLU A 31 -34.35 12.75 -28.37
C GLU A 31 -32.87 13.16 -28.31
N THR A 32 -32.49 14.20 -29.06
CA THR A 32 -31.12 14.75 -29.03
C THR A 32 -30.72 15.22 -27.63
N ASN A 33 -31.64 15.85 -26.89
CA ASN A 33 -31.38 16.28 -25.51
C ASN A 33 -31.21 15.09 -24.55
N GLN A 34 -31.95 14.00 -24.73
CA GLN A 34 -31.79 12.78 -23.94
C GLN A 34 -30.45 12.09 -24.20
N GLU A 35 -30.01 12.05 -25.46
CA GLU A 35 -28.68 11.52 -25.82
C GLU A 35 -27.56 12.34 -25.16
N LEU A 36 -27.68 13.67 -25.17
CA LEU A 36 -26.70 14.56 -24.54
C LEU A 36 -26.58 14.33 -23.02
N ILE A 37 -27.72 14.17 -22.33
CA ILE A 37 -27.75 13.84 -20.89
C ILE A 37 -27.08 12.49 -20.64
N THR A 38 -27.37 11.49 -21.47
CA THR A 38 -26.78 10.16 -21.36
C THR A 38 -25.27 10.20 -21.57
N LEU A 39 -24.80 11.00 -22.53
CA LEU A 39 -23.38 11.17 -22.80
C LEU A 39 -22.65 11.86 -21.64
N GLN A 40 -23.26 12.88 -21.04
CA GLN A 40 -22.71 13.57 -19.86
C GLN A 40 -22.58 12.63 -18.66
N GLN A 41 -23.58 11.78 -18.42
CA GLN A 41 -23.52 10.77 -17.35
C GLN A 41 -22.40 9.76 -17.58
N LYS A 42 -22.23 9.27 -18.83
CA LYS A 42 -21.14 8.37 -19.19
C LYS A 42 -19.77 9.02 -18.99
N TYR A 43 -19.64 10.30 -19.33
CA TYR A 43 -18.38 11.04 -19.14
C TYR A 43 -18.02 11.19 -17.66
N GLN A 44 -18.99 11.54 -16.80
CA GLN A 44 -18.78 11.62 -15.34
C GLN A 44 -18.36 10.28 -14.72
N ALA A 45 -19.02 9.18 -15.13
CA ALA A 45 -18.66 7.85 -14.67
C ALA A 45 -17.22 7.45 -15.09
N LEU A 46 -16.80 7.87 -16.29
CA LEU A 46 -15.44 7.65 -16.78
C LEU A 46 -14.39 8.43 -15.96
N GLU A 47 -14.67 9.69 -15.63
CA GLU A 47 -13.78 10.50 -14.79
C GLU A 47 -13.63 9.89 -13.39
N GLN A 48 -14.73 9.43 -12.79
CA GLN A 48 -14.70 8.72 -11.50
C GLN A 48 -13.82 7.45 -11.58
N THR A 49 -13.99 6.67 -12.64
CA THR A 49 -13.21 5.44 -12.87
C THR A 49 -11.72 5.76 -13.03
N TYR A 50 -11.38 6.81 -13.78
CA TYR A 50 -10.00 7.26 -13.95
C TYR A 50 -9.36 7.67 -12.61
N HIS A 51 -10.09 8.41 -11.77
CA HIS A 51 -9.62 8.79 -10.44
C HIS A 51 -9.38 7.56 -9.54
N ASN A 52 -10.29 6.58 -9.57
CA ASN A 52 -10.13 5.35 -8.81
C ASN A 52 -8.88 4.57 -9.26
N LEU A 53 -8.71 4.36 -10.57
CA LEU A 53 -7.54 3.67 -11.14
C LEU A 53 -6.24 4.39 -10.83
N LYS A 54 -6.23 5.73 -10.88
CA LYS A 54 -5.05 6.53 -10.52
C LYS A 54 -4.66 6.31 -9.07
N ASN A 55 -5.63 6.26 -8.15
CA ASN A 55 -5.38 6.00 -6.73
C ASN A 55 -4.88 4.57 -6.49
N GLU A 56 -5.48 3.57 -7.15
CA GLU A 56 -5.01 2.19 -7.09
C GLU A 56 -3.57 2.04 -7.61
N ASN A 57 -3.22 2.74 -8.70
CA ASN A 57 -1.86 2.72 -9.24
C ASN A 57 -0.84 3.27 -8.23
N VAL A 58 -1.17 4.35 -7.52
CA VAL A 58 -0.32 4.88 -6.44
C VAL A 58 -0.13 3.85 -5.32
N ILE A 59 -1.19 3.13 -4.93
CA ILE A 59 -1.11 2.08 -3.91
C ILE A 59 -0.23 0.92 -4.41
N LEU A 60 -0.41 0.49 -5.66
CA LEU A 60 0.37 -0.59 -6.26
C LEU A 60 1.85 -0.21 -6.40
N GLN A 61 2.16 1.01 -6.83
CA GLN A 61 3.54 1.51 -6.87
C GLN A 61 4.18 1.51 -5.48
N ARG A 62 3.44 1.90 -4.44
CA ARG A 62 3.92 1.78 -3.05
C ARG A 62 4.18 0.33 -2.66
N LYS A 63 3.28 -0.61 -2.97
CA LYS A 63 3.49 -2.04 -2.68
C LYS A 63 4.68 -2.63 -3.44
N LEU A 64 4.86 -2.26 -4.71
CA LEU A 64 6.01 -2.65 -5.53
C LEU A 64 7.33 -2.03 -5.04
N SER A 65 7.29 -0.87 -4.38
CA SER A 65 8.48 -0.27 -3.79
C SER A 65 8.98 -0.97 -2.51
N VAL A 66 8.21 -1.87 -1.90
CA VAL A 66 8.60 -2.65 -0.71
C VAL A 66 9.08 -4.07 -1.08
N VAL A 67 9.79 -4.20 -2.20
CA VAL A 67 10.50 -5.45 -2.54
C VAL A 67 11.86 -5.51 -1.84
N GLU A 68 12.47 -4.35 -1.59
CA GLU A 68 13.73 -4.25 -0.88
C GLU A 68 13.48 -3.92 0.60
N ILE A 69 13.91 -4.80 1.50
CA ILE A 69 13.88 -4.58 2.94
C ILE A 69 15.26 -4.91 3.47
N ALA A 70 15.92 -3.92 4.05
CA ALA A 70 17.26 -4.08 4.61
C ALA A 70 17.47 -3.07 5.73
N MET A 71 18.16 -3.51 6.79
CA MET A 71 18.50 -2.66 7.92
C MET A 71 19.82 -3.09 8.54
N THR A 72 20.60 -2.11 8.97
CA THR A 72 21.73 -2.33 9.88
C THR A 72 21.69 -1.32 11.02
N ALA A 73 21.89 -1.81 12.23
CA ALA A 73 21.76 -1.01 13.44
C ALA A 73 22.73 -1.50 14.52
N HIS A 74 23.12 -0.58 15.39
CA HIS A 74 23.99 -0.83 16.54
C HIS A 74 23.31 -0.35 17.82
N PRO A 75 23.56 -1.01 18.96
CA PRO A 75 23.16 -0.44 20.25
C PRO A 75 24.10 0.71 20.61
N VAL A 76 23.55 1.83 21.10
CA VAL A 76 24.33 2.89 21.77
C VAL A 76 24.74 2.44 23.17
N PHE A 77 23.87 1.69 23.86
CA PHE A 77 24.14 1.15 25.18
C PHE A 77 23.61 -0.29 25.32
N ILE A 78 24.47 -1.22 25.72
CA ILE A 78 24.07 -2.60 26.03
C ILE A 78 23.85 -2.69 27.53
N SER A 79 22.57 -2.77 27.94
CA SER A 79 22.23 -3.13 29.32
C SER A 79 22.69 -4.57 29.58
N THR A 80 23.45 -4.78 30.66
CA THR A 80 23.92 -6.11 31.11
C THR A 80 22.86 -6.92 31.84
N LYS A 81 21.66 -6.36 32.05
CA LYS A 81 20.52 -7.05 32.67
C LYS A 81 19.75 -7.84 31.62
N SER A 82 19.17 -8.97 32.04
CA SER A 82 18.27 -9.80 31.21
C SER A 82 17.19 -8.92 30.55
N GLY A 83 17.17 -8.86 29.23
CA GLY A 83 16.25 -8.01 28.49
C GLY A 83 16.52 -7.98 26.99
N ILE A 84 15.64 -7.31 26.25
CA ILE A 84 15.78 -7.11 24.80
C ILE A 84 16.86 -6.05 24.55
N ILE A 85 17.85 -6.39 23.72
CA ILE A 85 18.86 -5.43 23.25
C ILE A 85 18.19 -4.48 22.26
N LYS A 86 18.30 -3.17 22.51
CA LYS A 86 17.78 -2.13 21.63
C LYS A 86 18.90 -1.64 20.71
N PHE A 87 18.65 -1.66 19.40
CA PHE A 87 19.57 -1.17 18.39
C PHE A 87 19.08 0.20 17.90
N ASP A 88 19.36 1.24 18.67
CA ASP A 88 18.86 2.60 18.48
C ASP A 88 19.67 3.44 17.47
N ASN A 89 20.91 3.06 17.21
CA ASN A 89 21.76 3.66 16.17
C ASN A 89 21.64 2.92 14.83
N VAL A 90 20.59 3.25 14.07
CA VAL A 90 20.35 2.71 12.73
C VAL A 90 21.24 3.42 11.70
N ARG A 91 22.07 2.67 10.98
CA ARG A 91 23.00 3.19 9.96
C ARG A 91 22.43 3.17 8.54
N PHE A 92 21.60 2.17 8.27
CA PHE A 92 20.95 1.97 6.98
C PHE A 92 19.57 1.34 7.23
N SER A 93 18.56 1.80 6.50
CA SER A 93 17.20 1.27 6.56
C SER A 93 16.48 1.57 5.25
N VAL A 94 15.93 0.54 4.63
CA VAL A 94 15.08 0.58 3.44
C VAL A 94 13.89 -0.35 3.68
N GLY A 95 12.69 0.07 3.29
CA GLY A 95 11.48 -0.76 3.37
C GLY A 95 10.94 -1.00 4.78
N ILE A 96 11.28 -0.14 5.76
CA ILE A 96 10.77 -0.20 7.14
C ILE A 96 9.99 1.08 7.43
N ASN A 97 8.69 0.95 7.72
CA ASN A 97 7.84 2.13 7.94
C ASN A 97 7.91 2.65 9.37
N ASP A 98 8.01 1.79 10.39
CA ASP A 98 8.05 2.20 11.79
C ASP A 98 9.43 2.01 12.45
N LEU A 99 10.38 2.84 12.01
CA LEU A 99 11.73 2.83 12.59
C LEU A 99 11.76 3.28 14.06
N SER A 100 10.79 4.10 14.49
CA SER A 100 10.70 4.60 15.85
C SER A 100 10.29 3.52 16.84
N ALA A 101 9.31 2.68 16.49
CA ALA A 101 8.96 1.51 17.28
C ALA A 101 10.13 0.51 17.35
N TYR A 102 10.84 0.27 16.24
CA TYR A 102 12.03 -0.58 16.26
C TYR A 102 13.09 -0.08 17.25
N LYS A 103 13.46 1.21 17.18
CA LYS A 103 14.47 1.81 18.07
C LYS A 103 14.08 1.74 19.54
N SER A 104 12.80 1.95 19.85
CA SER A 104 12.31 1.97 21.24
C SER A 104 12.12 0.57 21.85
N THR A 105 11.84 -0.45 21.02
CA THR A 105 11.51 -1.80 21.50
C THR A 105 12.59 -2.85 21.23
N GLY A 106 13.47 -2.63 20.26
CA GLY A 106 14.41 -3.62 19.73
C GLY A 106 13.75 -4.72 18.88
N LYS A 107 12.48 -4.54 18.50
CA LYS A 107 11.70 -5.54 17.75
C LYS A 107 11.50 -5.10 16.31
N PHE A 108 11.92 -5.93 15.37
CA PHE A 108 11.64 -5.76 13.96
C PHE A 108 10.31 -6.43 13.61
N THR A 109 9.41 -5.69 12.98
CA THR A 109 8.12 -6.19 12.48
C THR A 109 8.21 -6.36 10.97
N CYS A 110 7.96 -7.58 10.47
CA CYS A 110 7.93 -7.83 9.04
C CYS A 110 6.65 -7.23 8.44
N GLU A 111 6.81 -6.34 7.46
CA GLU A 111 5.67 -5.73 6.74
C GLU A 111 5.35 -6.44 5.43
N THR A 112 6.27 -7.29 4.96
CA THR A 112 6.13 -8.11 3.76
C THR A 112 6.33 -9.59 4.13
N VAL A 113 5.56 -10.48 3.51
CA VAL A 113 5.76 -11.93 3.64
C VAL A 113 6.99 -12.31 2.82
N GLY A 114 7.92 -13.08 3.39
CA GLY A 114 9.16 -13.40 2.70
C GLY A 114 10.17 -14.18 3.52
N ILE A 115 11.38 -14.34 2.97
CA ILE A 115 12.52 -14.93 3.67
C ILE A 115 13.45 -13.80 4.09
N TYR A 116 13.80 -13.77 5.37
CA TYR A 116 14.66 -12.78 5.98
C TYR A 116 15.95 -13.42 6.48
N LEU A 117 17.06 -12.76 6.17
CA LEU A 117 18.37 -13.03 6.77
C LEU A 117 18.56 -12.07 7.95
N ILE A 118 18.67 -12.62 9.15
CA ILE A 118 18.90 -11.85 10.37
C ILE A 118 20.25 -12.28 10.94
N SER A 119 21.16 -11.33 11.10
CA SER A 119 22.47 -11.57 11.68
C SER A 119 22.73 -10.59 12.81
N ALA A 120 23.32 -11.09 13.89
CA ALA A 120 23.75 -10.29 15.02
C ALA A 120 25.19 -10.63 15.38
N ALA A 121 26.02 -9.61 15.49
CA ALA A 121 27.36 -9.70 16.06
C ALA A 121 27.31 -9.07 17.45
N ILE A 122 27.72 -9.84 18.46
CA ILE A 122 27.63 -9.44 19.87
C ILE A 122 29.00 -9.53 20.49
N LEU A 123 29.39 -8.43 21.12
CA LEU A 123 30.55 -8.33 21.99
C LEU A 123 30.07 -8.39 23.43
N SER A 124 30.60 -9.31 24.23
CA SER A 124 30.35 -9.33 25.67
C SER A 124 31.66 -9.27 26.45
N ASN A 125 31.59 -8.57 27.57
CA ASN A 125 32.60 -8.54 28.61
C ASN A 125 32.32 -9.53 29.75
N THR A 126 31.18 -10.24 29.70
CA THR A 126 30.82 -11.26 30.69
C THR A 126 31.01 -12.67 30.13
N ASN A 127 31.66 -13.51 30.94
CA ASN A 127 31.84 -14.93 30.64
C ASN A 127 30.49 -15.67 30.78
N GLY A 128 30.20 -16.58 29.85
CA GLY A 128 28.99 -17.40 29.86
C GLY A 128 27.72 -16.69 29.41
N ALA A 129 27.84 -15.53 28.75
CA ALA A 129 26.68 -14.82 28.19
C ALA A 129 26.02 -15.64 27.08
N ARG A 130 24.68 -15.65 27.07
CA ARG A 130 23.86 -16.26 26.02
C ARG A 130 22.91 -15.26 25.41
N TYR A 131 22.85 -15.25 24.09
CA TYR A 131 21.99 -14.37 23.32
C TYR A 131 21.16 -15.16 22.32
N TYR A 132 19.91 -14.75 22.15
CA TYR A 132 18.95 -15.42 21.29
C TYR A 132 18.34 -14.39 20.36
N ILE A 133 18.15 -14.76 19.10
CA ILE A 133 17.22 -14.09 18.20
C ILE A 133 15.86 -14.75 18.45
N TYR A 134 14.82 -13.93 18.66
CA TYR A 134 13.46 -14.40 18.89
C TYR A 134 12.57 -14.12 17.67
N LEU A 135 11.70 -15.07 17.36
CA LEU A 135 10.57 -14.91 16.45
C LEU A 135 9.28 -15.11 17.23
N ASN A 136 8.48 -14.04 17.37
CA ASN A 136 7.19 -14.07 18.06
C ASN A 136 7.25 -14.76 19.45
N GLY A 137 8.30 -14.45 20.22
CA GLY A 137 8.50 -14.99 21.57
C GLY A 137 9.23 -16.35 21.62
N ASN A 138 9.49 -16.99 20.48
CA ASN A 138 10.22 -18.26 20.41
C ASN A 138 11.68 -18.04 20.01
N PRO A 139 12.67 -18.60 20.72
CA PRO A 139 14.07 -18.49 20.32
C PRO A 139 14.33 -19.28 19.03
N ILE A 140 14.97 -18.63 18.06
CA ILE A 140 15.32 -19.21 16.75
C ILE A 140 16.83 -19.28 16.49
N SER A 141 17.65 -18.72 17.39
CA SER A 141 19.09 -18.99 17.54
C SER A 141 19.50 -19.07 19.00
N ASP A 142 20.66 -19.67 19.23
CA ASP A 142 21.42 -19.60 20.49
C ASP A 142 22.86 -19.18 20.15
N THR A 143 23.33 -18.12 20.80
CA THR A 143 24.70 -17.61 20.69
C THR A 143 25.31 -17.65 22.07
N HIS A 144 26.28 -18.54 22.25
CA HIS A 144 26.98 -18.69 23.52
C HIS A 144 28.38 -18.09 23.44
N ILE A 145 28.68 -17.21 24.40
CA ILE A 145 30.00 -16.63 24.61
C ILE A 145 30.70 -17.49 25.66
N GLY A 146 31.57 -18.36 25.18
CA GLY A 146 32.26 -19.36 25.99
C GLY A 146 33.20 -18.76 27.04
N TYR A 147 33.67 -19.59 27.95
CA TYR A 147 34.77 -19.24 28.86
C TYR A 147 36.09 -19.36 28.13
N SER A 148 36.87 -18.28 28.06
CA SER A 148 38.31 -18.36 27.81
C SER A 148 39.02 -18.24 29.15
N SER A 149 39.64 -19.32 29.62
CA SER A 149 40.44 -19.34 30.85
C SER A 149 41.72 -18.50 30.75
N SER A 150 42.01 -17.93 29.58
CA SER A 150 43.30 -17.30 29.26
C SER A 150 43.22 -15.87 28.73
N SER A 151 42.06 -15.19 28.74
CA SER A 151 41.99 -13.81 28.27
C SER A 151 40.97 -12.96 29.06
N PRO A 152 41.39 -11.87 29.74
CA PRO A 152 40.48 -10.91 30.36
C PRO A 152 39.89 -9.92 29.33
N SER A 153 39.84 -10.29 28.06
CA SER A 153 39.56 -9.42 26.92
C SER A 153 38.21 -9.78 26.30
N ALA A 154 37.42 -8.76 25.93
CA ALA A 154 36.11 -8.94 25.33
C ALA A 154 36.16 -9.85 24.09
N MET A 155 35.24 -10.82 24.00
CA MET A 155 35.20 -11.79 22.89
C MET A 155 34.03 -11.48 21.94
N TYR A 156 34.31 -11.52 20.64
CA TYR A 156 33.31 -11.33 19.59
C TYR A 156 32.67 -12.67 19.23
N HIS A 157 31.35 -12.72 19.24
CA HIS A 157 30.59 -13.87 18.76
C HIS A 157 29.54 -13.41 17.74
N THR A 158 29.37 -14.17 16.68
CA THR A 158 28.38 -13.90 15.64
C THR A 158 27.33 -15.00 15.62
N SER A 159 26.09 -14.61 15.34
CA SER A 159 24.99 -15.54 15.08
C SER A 159 24.22 -15.07 13.88
N THR A 160 23.97 -15.99 12.97
CA THR A 160 23.26 -15.73 11.73
C THR A 160 22.13 -16.74 11.59
N VAL A 161 20.93 -16.23 11.30
CA VAL A 161 19.72 -17.02 11.17
C VAL A 161 19.00 -16.62 9.88
N VAL A 162 18.54 -17.63 9.15
CA VAL A 162 17.63 -17.45 8.01
C VAL A 162 16.26 -17.96 8.42
N ARG A 163 15.22 -17.13 8.33
CA ARG A 163 13.83 -17.56 8.60
C ARG A 163 12.86 -16.96 7.60
N SER A 164 11.81 -17.71 7.32
CA SER A 164 10.65 -17.23 6.57
C SER A 164 9.62 -16.64 7.53
N SER A 165 9.11 -15.46 7.21
CA SER A 165 7.88 -14.92 7.77
C SER A 165 6.74 -15.30 6.83
N THR A 166 5.85 -16.19 7.27
CA THR A 166 4.71 -16.67 6.48
C THR A 166 3.40 -15.99 6.87
N THR A 167 3.39 -15.14 7.90
CA THR A 167 2.15 -14.56 8.43
C THR A 167 2.42 -13.17 8.99
N ILE A 168 1.80 -12.15 8.38
CA ILE A 168 1.67 -10.81 8.95
C ILE A 168 0.40 -10.85 9.78
N THR A 169 0.50 -11.01 11.10
CA THR A 169 -0.63 -10.77 11.98
C THR A 169 -0.74 -9.27 12.19
N SER A 170 -1.78 -8.67 11.58
CA SER A 170 -2.23 -7.29 11.79
C SER A 170 -2.73 -7.06 13.21
#